data_AF-A0A661HW55-F1
#
_entry.id   AF-A0A661HW55-F1
#
_cell.length_a   1.000
_cell.length_b   1.000
_cell.length_c   1.000
_cell.angle_alpha   90.00
_cell.angle_beta   90.00
_cell.angle_gamma   90.00
#
_symmetry.space_group_name_H-M   'P 1'
#
loop_
_entity.id
_entity.type
_entity.pdbx_description
1 polymer ?
#
loop_
_entity_poly.entity_id
_entity_poly.type
_entity_poly.pdbx_seq_one_letter_code
_entity_poly.pdbx_strand_id
1 'polypeptide(L)'
;MCIPSYYKYLFLSIIVGTLVILAIFYDRLFYFVPIFVFAIIWSRIRCPKCNEPILKDKNGWYIFTMRSTCRHCGQDTFLCEAESDEVTNQRLK
;
A
#
# COMPACT_ATOMS: atom_id res chain seq x y z
N MET A 1 11.93 14.82 -5.85
CA MET A 1 10.46 14.65 -5.87
C MET A 1 10.11 13.40 -5.07
N CYS A 2 9.31 13.52 -4.02
CA CYS A 2 8.81 12.37 -3.27
C CYS A 2 7.42 11.98 -3.80
N ILE A 3 7.16 10.67 -3.91
CA ILE A 3 5.84 10.12 -4.25
C ILE A 3 5.21 9.60 -2.95
N PRO A 4 4.03 10.10 -2.54
CA PRO A 4 3.38 9.63 -1.33
C PRO A 4 3.05 8.15 -1.37
N SER A 5 3.00 7.54 -0.19
CA SER A 5 2.79 6.10 -0.04
C SER A 5 1.43 5.67 -0.61
N TYR A 6 0.41 6.51 -0.46
CA TYR A 6 -0.91 6.28 -1.03
C TYR A 6 -0.88 6.16 -2.56
N TYR A 7 -0.23 7.11 -3.25
CA TYR A 7 -0.15 7.09 -4.71
C TYR A 7 0.66 5.91 -5.24
N LYS A 8 1.73 5.50 -4.55
CA LYS A 8 2.47 4.27 -4.89
C LYS A 8 1.57 3.05 -4.89
N TYR A 9 0.68 2.95 -3.89
CA TYR A 9 -0.24 1.83 -3.77
C TYR A 9 -1.35 1.88 -4.82
N LEU A 10 -1.92 3.06 -5.07
CA LEU A 10 -2.93 3.25 -6.10
C LEU A 10 -2.38 2.87 -7.49
N PHE A 11 -1.16 3.31 -7.79
CA PHE A 11 -0.47 2.94 -9.03
C PHE A 11 -0.25 1.44 -9.15
N LEU A 12 0.21 0.77 -8.07
CA LEU A 12 0.36 -0.68 -8.04
C LEU A 12 -0.99 -1.39 -8.27
N SER A 13 -2.06 -0.91 -7.65
CA SER A 13 -3.41 -1.48 -7.80
C SER A 13 -3.90 -1.38 -9.24
N ILE A 14 -3.63 -0.27 -9.94
CA ILE A 14 -3.97 -0.11 -11.35
C ILE A 14 -3.19 -1.11 -12.19
N ILE A 15 -1.86 -1.20 -12.01
CA ILE A 15 -1.03 -2.15 -12.78
C ILE A 15 -1.51 -3.59 -12.58
N VAL A 16 -1.67 -4.02 -11.32
CA VAL A 16 -2.09 -5.39 -11.00
C VAL A 16 -3.49 -5.65 -11.56
N GLY A 17 -4.42 -4.72 -11.41
CA GLY A 17 -5.77 -4.82 -11.98
C GLY A 17 -5.76 -4.97 -13.50
N THR A 18 -4.98 -4.16 -14.22
CA THR A 18 -4.83 -4.27 -15.67
C THR A 18 -4.23 -5.61 -16.09
N LEU A 19 -3.18 -6.08 -15.41
CA LEU A 19 -2.57 -7.38 -15.70
C LEU A 19 -3.55 -8.54 -15.50
N VAL A 20 -4.37 -8.50 -14.45
CA VAL A 20 -5.41 -9.51 -14.20
C VAL A 20 -6.47 -9.47 -15.31
N ILE A 21 -6.96 -8.29 -15.69
CA ILE A 21 -7.95 -8.14 -16.76
C ILE A 21 -7.41 -8.70 -18.09
N LEU A 22 -6.17 -8.37 -18.44
CA LEU A 22 -5.52 -8.88 -19.66
C LEU A 22 -5.37 -10.40 -19.60
N ALA A 23 -4.93 -10.95 -18.47
CA ALA A 23 -4.78 -12.39 -18.30
C ALA A 23 -6.12 -13.16 -18.46
N ILE A 24 -7.23 -12.56 -18.01
CA ILE A 24 -8.58 -13.12 -18.22
C ILE A 24 -8.98 -13.00 -19.70
N PHE A 25 -8.82 -11.83 -20.31
CA PHE A 25 -9.27 -11.57 -21.69
C PHE A 25 -8.53 -12.41 -22.73
N TYR A 26 -7.26 -12.72 -22.49
CA TYR A 26 -6.44 -13.56 -23.37
C TYR A 26 -6.41 -15.04 -23.00
N ASP A 27 -7.23 -15.48 -22.03
CA ASP A 27 -7.27 -16.86 -21.52
C ASP A 27 -5.89 -17.40 -21.09
N ARG A 28 -5.11 -16.56 -20.41
CA ARG A 28 -3.77 -16.86 -19.91
C ARG A 28 -3.73 -16.91 -18.39
N LEU A 29 -4.62 -17.72 -17.80
CA LEU A 29 -4.76 -17.84 -16.33
C LEU A 29 -3.46 -18.23 -15.61
N PHE A 30 -2.53 -18.92 -16.28
CA PHE A 30 -1.21 -19.23 -15.72
C PHE A 30 -0.44 -17.97 -15.26
N TYR A 31 -0.68 -16.81 -15.87
CA TYR A 31 -0.03 -15.56 -15.45
C TYR A 31 -0.53 -15.02 -14.11
N PHE A 32 -1.59 -15.57 -13.52
CA PHE A 32 -2.05 -15.15 -12.20
C PHE A 32 -0.95 -15.34 -11.15
N VAL A 33 -0.22 -16.46 -11.19
CA VAL A 33 0.87 -16.74 -10.25
C VAL A 33 1.93 -15.63 -10.26
N PRO A 34 2.59 -15.30 -11.39
CA PRO A 34 3.57 -14.22 -11.41
C PRO A 34 2.96 -12.85 -11.11
N ILE A 35 1.71 -12.58 -11.50
CA ILE A 35 1.03 -11.30 -11.17
C ILE A 35 0.84 -11.15 -9.65
N PHE A 36 0.41 -12.20 -8.95
CA PHE A 36 0.23 -12.17 -7.50
C PHE A 36 1.58 -12.08 -6.77
N VAL A 37 2.61 -12.81 -7.23
CA VAL A 37 3.97 -12.69 -6.66
C VAL A 37 4.49 -11.26 -6.83
N PHE A 38 4.32 -10.67 -8.01
CA PHE A 38 4.66 -9.28 -8.28
C PHE A 38 3.92 -8.33 -7.31
N ALA A 39 2.60 -8.50 -7.16
CA ALA A 39 1.80 -7.69 -6.25
C ALA A 39 2.29 -7.79 -4.78
N ILE A 40 2.61 -8.99 -4.29
CA ILE A 40 3.08 -9.21 -2.92
C ILE A 40 4.45 -8.54 -2.68
N ILE A 41 5.38 -8.66 -3.62
CA ILE A 41 6.72 -8.06 -3.48
C ILE A 41 6.61 -6.53 -3.47
N TRP A 42 5.84 -5.97 -4.40
CA TRP A 42 5.73 -4.52 -4.59
C TRP A 42 4.77 -3.83 -3.62
N SER A 43 3.84 -4.56 -3.00
CA SER A 43 2.92 -4.01 -1.99
C SER A 43 3.59 -3.65 -0.66
N ARG A 44 4.89 -3.93 -0.49
CA ARG A 44 5.70 -3.58 0.69
C ARG A 44 6.07 -2.08 0.76
N ILE A 45 5.09 -1.22 0.49
CA ILE A 45 5.22 0.24 0.57
C ILE A 45 5.31 0.64 2.05
N ARG A 46 6.38 1.35 2.40
CA ARG A 46 6.69 1.75 3.77
C ARG A 46 6.19 3.15 4.09
N CYS A 47 5.75 3.35 5.32
CA CYS A 47 5.40 4.67 5.84
C CYS A 47 6.65 5.54 5.97
N PRO A 48 6.62 6.83 5.57
CA PRO A 48 7.79 7.72 5.67
C PRO A 48 8.22 8.02 7.11
N LYS A 49 7.30 7.87 8.09
CA LYS A 49 7.56 8.17 9.50
C LYS A 49 8.10 6.97 10.28
N CYS A 50 7.37 5.85 10.30
CA CYS A 50 7.73 4.67 11.11
C CYS A 50 8.39 3.54 10.30
N ASN A 51 8.52 3.69 8.98
CA ASN A 51 9.07 2.67 8.08
C ASN A 51 8.34 1.31 8.05
N GLU A 52 7.22 1.18 8.77
CA GLU A 52 6.35 0.00 8.72
C GLU A 52 5.56 -0.05 7.41
N PRO A 53 5.22 -1.25 6.89
CA PRO A 53 4.40 -1.37 5.71
C PRO A 53 2.99 -0.82 5.96
N ILE A 54 2.49 0.04 5.08
CA ILE A 54 1.19 0.71 5.26
C ILE A 54 0.00 -0.26 5.28
N LEU A 55 0.15 -1.41 4.62
CA LEU A 55 -0.87 -2.47 4.55
C LEU A 55 -0.78 -3.42 5.74
N LYS A 56 0.27 -3.34 6.55
CA LYS A 56 0.38 -4.18 7.74
C LYS A 56 -0.47 -3.58 8.86
N ASP A 57 -1.12 -4.44 9.60
CA ASP A 57 -1.76 -4.09 10.84
C ASP A 57 -0.77 -4.19 12.02
N LYS A 58 -1.16 -3.66 13.18
CA LYS A 58 -0.36 -3.73 14.43
C LYS A 58 0.01 -5.17 14.80
N ASN A 59 -0.84 -6.14 14.48
CA ASN A 59 -0.62 -7.57 14.71
C ASN A 59 0.23 -8.26 13.63
N GLY A 60 0.66 -7.52 12.62
CA GLY A 60 1.52 -8.02 11.56
C GLY A 60 0.81 -8.60 10.33
N TRP A 61 -0.52 -8.63 10.33
CA TRP A 61 -1.32 -9.10 9.20
C TRP A 61 -1.40 -8.08 8.07
N TYR A 62 -1.35 -8.55 6.82
CA TYR A 62 -1.59 -7.69 5.66
C TYR A 62 -3.09 -7.48 5.46
N ILE A 63 -3.54 -6.23 5.59
CA ILE A 63 -4.90 -5.80 5.36
C ILE A 63 -4.91 -4.87 4.13
N PHE A 64 -5.55 -5.34 3.06
CA PHE A 64 -5.68 -4.63 1.78
C PHE A 64 -6.77 -3.54 1.77
N THR A 65 -7.28 -3.15 2.94
CA THR A 65 -8.20 -2.01 3.03
C THR A 65 -7.40 -0.71 3.02
N MET A 66 -7.76 0.20 2.12
CA MET A 66 -7.12 1.51 2.05
C MET A 66 -7.57 2.38 3.21
N ARG A 67 -6.61 2.93 3.95
CA ARG A 67 -6.82 3.98 4.92
C ARG A 67 -5.95 5.16 4.52
N SER A 68 -6.47 6.38 4.67
CA SER A 68 -5.68 7.59 4.43
C SER A 68 -4.52 7.72 5.43
N THR A 69 -4.60 7.05 6.59
CA THR A 69 -3.60 7.08 7.65
C THR A 69 -2.91 5.74 7.88
N CYS A 70 -1.65 5.78 8.29
CA CYS A 70 -0.88 4.61 8.71
C CYS A 70 -1.47 3.99 9.99
N ARG A 71 -1.72 2.68 9.99
CA ARG A 71 -2.28 1.95 11.15
C ARG A 71 -1.35 1.90 12.36
N HIS A 72 -0.04 2.02 12.14
CA HIS A 72 0.97 1.94 13.21
C HIS A 72 1.17 3.28 13.90
N CYS A 73 1.36 4.35 13.12
CA CYS A 73 1.76 5.65 13.65
C CYS A 73 0.78 6.78 13.38
N GLY A 74 -0.32 6.58 12.65
CA GLY A 74 -1.31 7.64 12.38
C GLY A 74 -0.92 8.66 11.31
N GLN A 75 0.27 8.55 10.74
CA GLN A 75 0.78 9.41 9.66
C GLN A 75 -0.15 9.42 8.45
N ASP A 76 -0.41 10.59 7.86
CA ASP A 76 -1.11 10.70 6.59
C ASP A 76 -0.26 10.08 5.45
N THR A 77 -0.84 9.11 4.74
CA THR A 77 -0.20 8.41 3.62
C THR A 77 -0.20 9.21 2.31
N PHE A 78 -0.98 10.29 2.24
CA PHE A 78 -0.94 11.29 1.17
C PHE A 78 0.23 12.26 1.31
N LEU A 79 0.81 12.36 2.51
CA LEU A 79 1.98 13.19 2.77
C LEU A 79 3.27 12.40 2.62
N CYS A 80 4.26 13.08 2.07
CA CYS A 80 5.61 12.56 1.91
C CYS A 80 6.48 12.82 3.14
N GLU A 81 6.25 13.95 3.80
CA GLU A 81 6.99 14.38 4.97
C GLU A 81 6.33 13.84 6.24
N ALA A 82 7.16 13.48 7.23
CA ALA A 82 6.67 13.03 8.51
C ALA A 82 5.98 14.18 9.24
N GLU A 83 4.72 13.97 9.65
CA GLU A 83 3.99 14.91 10.48
C GLU A 83 4.48 14.83 11.92
N SER A 84 4.27 15.90 12.70
CA SER A 84 4.60 15.92 14.13
C SER A 84 3.82 14.85 14.90
N ASP A 85 4.40 14.38 16.01
CA ASP A 85 3.79 13.33 16.84
C ASP A 85 2.43 13.75 17.42
N GLU A 86 2.26 15.03 17.73
CA GLU A 86 1.01 15.59 18.26
C GLU A 86 -0.17 15.36 17.29
N VAL A 87 0.03 15.63 16.01
CA VAL A 87 -1.00 15.46 14.96
C VAL A 87 -1.30 13.98 14.76
N THR A 88 -0.26 13.14 14.69
CA THR A 88 -0.45 11.73 14.40
C THR A 88 -1.07 10.96 15.57
N ASN A 89 -0.79 11.35 16.81
CA ASN A 89 -1.36 10.72 18.00
C ASN A 89 -2.86 11.02 18.17
N GLN A 90 -3.33 12.19 17.72
CA GLN A 90 -4.76 12.50 17.70
C GLN A 90 -5.55 11.56 16.76
N ARG A 91 -4.93 11.08 15.67
CA ARG A 91 -5.56 10.19 14.68
C ARG A 91 -5.52 8.70 15.05
N LEU A 92 -4.74 8.35 16.08
CA LEU A 92 -4.66 6.98 16.61
C LEU A 92 -5.65 6.73 17.76
N LYS A 93 -6.27 7.78 18.31
CA LYS A 93 -7.39 7.69 19.25
C LYS A 93 -8.66 7.28 18.52
#